data_AF-A0A8E8EZI7-F1
#
_entry.id   AF-A0A8E8EZI7-F1
#
_cell.length_a   1.000
_cell.length_b   1.000
_cell.length_c   1.000
_cell.angle_alpha   90.00
_cell.angle_beta   90.00
_cell.angle_gamma   90.00
#
_symmetry.space_group_name_H-M   'P 1'
#
loop_
_entity.id
_entity.type
_entity.pdbx_description
1 polymer ?
#
loop_
_entity_poly.entity_id
_entity_poly.type
_entity_poly.pdbx_seq_one_letter_code
_entity_poly.pdbx_strand_id
1 'polypeptide(L)'
;MYGVVTRNADEVEMEPFDLGFYEVKDVTGRAAEPLPSAVNMVSCFGDNAAASENDDLVPVDERGEPATRDRDYFDWAYICPTHPEYREGLFEIIADCAAENGDVRLDDVGFPREGFCHCDRCERRFAASDRDDFADWRADVITEFVAEAADLIPGRLLLTLYPDPYPDHLYERAGLDIDRLAEHVDEFVVPLYDTEYATTYWLETIARGFRSRLGGDYDVHGAPPETPFSLELYAVDVDVDDLIHATEVAETYAKDVFFGYDANNAAAAVRRKAADSRDGEVHRPD
;
A
#
# COMPACT_ATOMS: atom_id res chain seq x y z
N MET A 1 -9.47 -3.06 13.82
CA MET A 1 -9.84 -4.33 13.15
C MET A 1 -8.56 -5.07 12.79
N TYR A 2 -8.61 -6.39 12.58
CA TYR A 2 -7.50 -7.12 11.97
C TYR A 2 -7.84 -7.59 10.56
N GLY A 3 -6.90 -7.42 9.63
CA GLY A 3 -7.01 -7.97 8.28
C GLY A 3 -5.80 -8.80 7.89
N VAL A 4 -5.94 -9.57 6.80
CA VAL A 4 -4.86 -10.39 6.23
C VAL A 4 -4.66 -10.05 4.76
N VAL A 5 -3.40 -9.94 4.32
CA VAL A 5 -3.03 -9.74 2.92
C VAL A 5 -2.36 -11.01 2.41
N THR A 6 -2.93 -11.60 1.35
CA THR A 6 -2.54 -12.93 0.90
C THR A 6 -2.73 -13.13 -0.60
N ARG A 7 -2.01 -14.13 -1.12
CA ARG A 7 -2.15 -14.70 -2.49
C ARG A 7 -2.96 -15.99 -2.50
N ASN A 8 -3.39 -16.45 -1.32
CA ASN A 8 -4.08 -17.71 -1.12
C ASN A 8 -5.55 -17.44 -0.82
N ALA A 9 -6.44 -17.89 -1.70
CA ALA A 9 -7.88 -17.67 -1.56
C ALA A 9 -8.44 -18.28 -0.25
N ASP A 10 -7.88 -19.41 0.20
CA ASP A 10 -8.31 -20.09 1.42
C ASP A 10 -8.02 -19.29 2.70
N GLU A 11 -7.12 -18.30 2.64
CA GLU A 11 -6.73 -17.47 3.78
C GLU A 11 -7.57 -16.19 3.92
N VAL A 12 -8.29 -15.79 2.87
CA VAL A 12 -9.09 -14.54 2.84
C VAL A 12 -10.15 -14.51 3.96
N GLU A 13 -10.79 -15.65 4.21
CA GLU A 13 -11.84 -15.79 5.23
C GLU A 13 -11.33 -16.48 6.51
N MET A 14 -10.00 -16.51 6.71
CA MET A 14 -9.41 -17.16 7.88
C MET A 14 -9.72 -16.38 9.16
N GLU A 15 -10.25 -17.08 10.18
CA GLU A 15 -10.31 -16.52 11.52
C GLU A 15 -8.89 -16.35 12.10
N PRO A 16 -8.58 -15.24 12.79
CA PRO A 16 -9.51 -14.29 13.42
C PRO A 16 -9.66 -12.95 12.65
N PHE A 17 -9.38 -12.92 11.36
CA PHE A 17 -9.39 -11.66 10.59
C PHE A 17 -10.81 -11.24 10.23
N ASP A 18 -11.09 -9.95 10.34
CA ASP A 18 -12.37 -9.36 9.95
C ASP A 18 -12.40 -9.01 8.45
N LEU A 19 -11.22 -8.88 7.81
CA LEU A 19 -11.07 -8.45 6.43
C LEU A 19 -9.93 -9.19 5.72
N GLY A 20 -10.21 -9.74 4.53
CA GLY A 20 -9.20 -10.34 3.66
C GLY A 20 -8.88 -9.44 2.47
N PHE A 21 -7.59 -9.22 2.21
CA PHE A 21 -7.07 -8.60 1.00
C PHE A 21 -6.45 -9.67 0.12
N TYR A 22 -6.85 -9.71 -1.15
CA TYR A 22 -6.38 -10.70 -2.11
C TYR A 22 -5.58 -10.03 -3.23
N GLU A 23 -4.30 -10.41 -3.38
CA GLU A 23 -3.44 -9.92 -4.47
C GLU A 23 -3.90 -10.51 -5.81
N VAL A 24 -4.74 -9.78 -6.53
CA VAL A 24 -5.20 -10.10 -7.88
C VAL A 24 -4.07 -9.88 -8.87
N LYS A 25 -3.33 -8.77 -8.73
CA LYS A 25 -2.11 -8.50 -9.48
C LYS A 25 -1.00 -8.13 -8.50
N ASP A 26 0.12 -8.84 -8.57
CA ASP A 26 1.32 -8.53 -7.79
C ASP A 26 2.48 -8.00 -8.66
N VAL A 27 3.54 -7.49 -8.03
CA VAL A 27 4.74 -6.96 -8.73
C VAL A 27 5.51 -8.00 -9.53
N THR A 28 5.23 -9.30 -9.38
CA THR A 28 5.88 -10.32 -10.21
C THR A 28 5.30 -10.38 -11.63
N GLY A 29 4.14 -9.73 -11.85
CA GLY A 29 3.37 -9.82 -13.09
C GLY A 29 2.38 -10.98 -13.10
N ARG A 30 2.18 -11.65 -11.95
CA ARG A 30 1.12 -12.65 -11.80
C ARG A 30 -0.23 -11.93 -11.77
N ALA A 31 -1.19 -12.47 -12.52
CA ALA A 31 -2.61 -12.13 -12.41
C ALA A 31 -3.41 -13.35 -11.90
N ALA A 32 -4.42 -13.09 -11.08
CA ALA A 32 -5.40 -14.05 -10.59
C ALA A 32 -6.82 -13.53 -10.88
N GLU A 33 -7.84 -14.38 -10.71
CA GLU A 33 -9.23 -13.92 -10.76
C GLU A 33 -9.59 -13.20 -9.46
N PRO A 34 -10.28 -12.05 -9.49
CA PRO A 34 -10.77 -11.38 -8.30
C PRO A 34 -11.72 -12.27 -7.47
N LEU A 35 -11.78 -12.01 -6.16
CA LEU A 35 -12.63 -12.76 -5.23
C LEU A 35 -13.75 -11.85 -4.68
N PRO A 36 -15.00 -12.33 -4.61
CA PRO A 36 -16.10 -11.53 -4.06
C PRO A 36 -16.03 -11.36 -2.54
N SER A 37 -15.29 -12.23 -1.84
CA SER A 37 -15.11 -12.19 -0.38
C SER A 37 -13.87 -11.41 0.07
N ALA A 38 -13.14 -10.77 -0.84
CA ALA A 38 -11.91 -10.03 -0.53
C ALA A 38 -11.98 -8.58 -1.02
N VAL A 39 -11.26 -7.70 -0.33
CA VAL A 39 -10.81 -6.45 -0.95
C VAL A 39 -9.71 -6.80 -1.94
N ASN A 40 -10.02 -6.72 -3.22
CA ASN A 40 -9.09 -7.11 -4.27
C ASN A 40 -7.98 -6.06 -4.44
N MET A 41 -6.74 -6.52 -4.52
CA MET A 41 -5.54 -5.69 -4.50
C MET A 41 -4.80 -5.76 -5.84
N VAL A 42 -4.42 -4.60 -6.36
CA VAL A 42 -3.78 -4.45 -7.68
C VAL A 42 -2.50 -3.65 -7.55
N SER A 43 -1.33 -4.29 -7.70
CA SER A 43 -0.05 -3.60 -7.94
C SER A 43 -0.11 -2.88 -9.27
N CYS A 44 -0.19 -1.56 -9.27
CA CYS A 44 -0.38 -0.75 -10.48
C CYS A 44 0.89 -0.68 -11.31
N PHE A 45 1.93 0.01 -10.83
CA PHE A 45 3.12 0.31 -11.64
C PHE A 45 4.35 -0.53 -11.29
N GLY A 46 4.19 -1.59 -10.49
CA GLY A 46 5.18 -2.66 -10.33
C GLY A 46 4.81 -3.88 -11.17
N ASP A 47 5.71 -4.33 -12.06
CA ASP A 47 5.48 -5.51 -12.90
C ASP A 47 6.79 -6.05 -13.53
N ASN A 48 7.34 -7.10 -12.91
CA ASN A 48 8.56 -7.74 -13.38
C ASN A 48 8.37 -8.45 -14.73
N ALA A 49 7.21 -9.06 -14.98
CA ALA A 49 6.97 -9.81 -16.21
C ALA A 49 6.86 -8.85 -17.40
N ALA A 50 6.01 -7.83 -17.28
CA ALA A 50 5.83 -6.84 -18.34
C ALA A 50 7.13 -6.08 -18.65
N ALA A 51 7.88 -5.68 -17.61
CA ALA A 51 9.18 -5.05 -17.79
C ALA A 51 10.22 -5.93 -18.50
N SER A 52 10.18 -7.26 -18.27
CA SER A 52 11.09 -8.20 -18.93
C SER A 52 10.73 -8.46 -20.39
N GLU A 53 9.46 -8.29 -20.76
CA GLU A 53 8.94 -8.56 -22.11
C GLU A 53 9.05 -7.33 -23.02
N ASN A 54 8.97 -6.11 -22.46
CA ASN A 54 8.97 -4.88 -23.24
C ASN A 54 9.71 -3.73 -22.54
N ASP A 55 10.93 -3.43 -23.01
CA ASP A 55 11.75 -2.34 -22.51
C ASP A 55 11.09 -0.94 -22.65
N ASP A 56 10.15 -0.74 -23.59
CA ASP A 56 9.47 0.55 -23.79
C ASP A 56 8.50 0.92 -22.63
N LEU A 57 8.15 -0.08 -21.82
CA LEU A 57 7.38 0.08 -20.58
C LEU A 57 8.25 0.60 -19.44
N VAL A 58 9.54 0.28 -19.44
CA VAL A 58 10.43 0.53 -18.32
C VAL A 58 10.83 2.01 -18.29
N PRO A 59 10.57 2.73 -17.18
CA PRO A 59 10.99 4.11 -17.06
C PRO A 59 12.51 4.20 -16.83
N VAL A 60 13.10 5.29 -17.33
CA VAL A 60 14.53 5.58 -17.20
C VAL A 60 14.77 6.91 -16.48
N ASP A 61 15.94 7.07 -15.87
CA ASP A 61 16.42 8.36 -15.37
C ASP A 61 16.99 9.25 -16.51
N GLU A 62 17.46 10.46 -16.17
CA GLU A 62 18.09 11.39 -17.13
C GLU A 62 19.34 10.81 -17.84
N ARG A 63 19.96 9.79 -17.24
CA ARG A 63 21.15 9.12 -17.77
C ARG A 63 20.78 7.90 -18.63
N GLY A 64 19.49 7.62 -18.80
CA GLY A 64 18.97 6.48 -19.54
C GLY A 64 19.06 5.17 -18.77
N GLU A 65 19.24 5.22 -17.44
CA GLU A 65 19.34 4.03 -16.60
C GLU A 65 17.93 3.54 -16.21
N PRO A 66 17.58 2.26 -16.46
CA PRO A 66 16.21 1.76 -16.32
C PRO A 66 15.85 1.40 -14.88
N ALA A 67 14.61 1.63 -14.45
CA ALA A 67 14.11 1.28 -13.11
C ALA A 67 13.72 -0.22 -13.00
N THR A 68 14.71 -1.10 -13.05
CA THR A 68 14.52 -2.55 -12.93
C THR A 68 14.97 -3.10 -11.58
N ARG A 69 14.47 -4.28 -11.21
CA ARG A 69 14.83 -5.03 -9.99
C ARG A 69 16.31 -5.39 -9.86
N ASP A 70 17.09 -5.28 -10.94
CA ASP A 70 18.53 -5.59 -10.93
C ASP A 70 19.36 -4.43 -10.38
N ARG A 71 18.72 -3.30 -10.08
CA ARG A 71 19.38 -2.11 -9.53
C ARG A 71 19.20 -2.02 -8.02
N ASP A 72 20.20 -1.43 -7.38
CA ASP A 72 20.15 -1.12 -5.96
C ASP A 72 18.91 -0.28 -5.65
N TYR A 73 18.26 -0.64 -4.56
CA TYR A 73 17.08 0.04 -4.03
C TYR A 73 15.79 -0.13 -4.87
N PHE A 74 15.76 -1.06 -5.81
CA PHE A 74 14.54 -1.48 -6.52
C PHE A 74 14.17 -2.91 -6.16
N ASP A 75 13.11 -3.09 -5.38
CA ASP A 75 12.63 -4.41 -4.99
C ASP A 75 11.89 -5.12 -6.14
N TRP A 76 11.40 -4.35 -7.13
CA TRP A 76 10.78 -4.80 -8.37
C TRP A 76 11.06 -3.85 -9.53
N ALA A 77 10.74 -4.27 -10.75
CA ALA A 77 10.77 -3.42 -11.93
C ALA A 77 9.52 -2.54 -12.02
N TYR A 78 9.74 -1.26 -12.35
CA TYR A 78 8.66 -0.29 -12.50
C TYR A 78 8.18 -0.22 -13.94
N ILE A 79 6.91 0.11 -14.10
CA ILE A 79 6.28 0.44 -15.37
C ILE A 79 6.00 1.94 -15.37
N CYS A 80 6.30 2.59 -16.49
CA CYS A 80 6.13 4.03 -16.61
C CYS A 80 4.64 4.44 -16.50
N PRO A 81 4.25 5.28 -15.53
CA PRO A 81 2.85 5.64 -15.30
C PRO A 81 2.17 6.41 -16.44
N THR A 82 2.93 6.80 -17.46
CA THR A 82 2.43 7.50 -18.66
C THR A 82 2.19 6.56 -19.85
N HIS A 83 2.49 5.26 -19.73
CA HIS A 83 2.27 4.32 -20.82
C HIS A 83 0.76 4.08 -21.02
N PRO A 84 0.16 4.50 -22.16
CA PRO A 84 -1.29 4.56 -22.30
C PRO A 84 -1.94 3.17 -22.28
N GLU A 85 -1.41 2.22 -23.04
CA GLU A 85 -1.96 0.86 -23.13
C GLU A 85 -1.84 0.11 -21.81
N TYR A 86 -0.80 0.40 -21.02
CA TYR A 86 -0.63 -0.25 -19.72
C TYR A 86 -1.62 0.31 -18.69
N ARG A 87 -1.84 1.64 -18.69
CA ARG A 87 -2.88 2.27 -17.88
C ARG A 87 -4.28 1.73 -18.22
N GLU A 88 -4.58 1.58 -19.51
CA GLU A 88 -5.87 1.03 -19.96
C GLU A 88 -6.08 -0.39 -19.42
N GLY A 89 -5.07 -1.26 -19.53
CA GLY A 89 -5.12 -2.60 -18.94
C GLY A 89 -5.26 -2.60 -17.42
N LEU A 90 -4.62 -1.65 -16.70
CA LEU A 90 -4.82 -1.52 -15.25
C LEU A 90 -6.27 -1.14 -14.91
N PHE A 91 -6.87 -0.20 -15.65
CA PHE A 91 -8.26 0.19 -15.41
C PHE A 91 -9.24 -0.95 -15.68
N GLU A 92 -8.98 -1.81 -16.67
CA GLU A 92 -9.76 -3.04 -16.89
C GLU A 92 -9.68 -3.97 -15.66
N ILE A 93 -8.48 -4.24 -15.14
CA ILE A 93 -8.30 -5.09 -13.95
C ILE A 93 -8.98 -4.47 -12.71
N ILE A 94 -8.86 -3.15 -12.52
CA ILE A 94 -9.50 -2.43 -11.42
C ILE A 94 -11.02 -2.53 -11.51
N ALA A 95 -11.59 -2.36 -12.72
CA ALA A 95 -13.02 -2.49 -12.95
C ALA A 95 -13.53 -3.92 -12.67
N ASP A 96 -12.78 -4.95 -13.08
CA ASP A 96 -13.11 -6.34 -12.78
C ASP A 96 -13.06 -6.63 -11.27
N CYS A 97 -12.05 -6.11 -10.58
CA CYS A 97 -11.95 -6.19 -9.12
C CYS A 97 -13.14 -5.53 -8.43
N ALA A 98 -13.48 -4.30 -8.83
CA ALA A 98 -14.58 -3.51 -8.32
C ALA A 98 -15.95 -4.15 -8.58
N ALA A 99 -16.09 -4.86 -9.70
CA ALA A 99 -17.32 -5.59 -10.05
C ALA A 99 -17.53 -6.82 -9.17
N GLU A 100 -16.47 -7.54 -8.81
CA GLU A 100 -16.55 -8.70 -7.93
C GLU A 100 -16.68 -8.33 -6.45
N ASN A 101 -15.92 -7.33 -6.00
CA ASN A 101 -16.05 -6.73 -4.68
C ASN A 101 -15.97 -5.21 -4.81
N GLY A 102 -16.96 -4.50 -4.29
CA GLY A 102 -17.04 -3.04 -4.47
C GLY A 102 -15.83 -2.28 -3.91
N ASP A 103 -15.13 -2.81 -2.91
CA ASP A 103 -13.92 -2.22 -2.33
C ASP A 103 -12.67 -2.72 -3.08
N VAL A 104 -11.74 -1.82 -3.39
CA VAL A 104 -10.48 -2.13 -4.10
C VAL A 104 -9.30 -1.47 -3.40
N ARG A 105 -8.17 -2.18 -3.35
CA ARG A 105 -6.89 -1.63 -2.90
C ARG A 105 -5.93 -1.48 -4.08
N LEU A 106 -5.39 -0.29 -4.28
CA LEU A 106 -4.32 -0.03 -5.23
C LEU A 106 -2.98 -0.04 -4.52
N ASP A 107 -2.04 -0.80 -5.06
CA ASP A 107 -0.67 -0.91 -4.57
C ASP A 107 0.33 -0.45 -5.63
N ASP A 108 1.56 -0.13 -5.22
CA ASP A 108 2.64 0.29 -6.13
C ASP A 108 2.23 1.42 -7.09
N VAL A 109 1.42 2.36 -6.59
CA VAL A 109 1.02 3.56 -7.32
C VAL A 109 2.10 4.61 -7.17
N GLY A 110 2.59 5.14 -8.28
CA GLY A 110 3.60 6.17 -8.29
C GLY A 110 4.62 6.00 -9.40
N PHE A 111 5.42 7.04 -9.58
CA PHE A 111 6.65 6.97 -10.36
C PHE A 111 7.69 6.10 -9.64
N PRO A 112 8.69 5.57 -10.37
CA PRO A 112 9.91 5.15 -9.70
C PRO A 112 10.51 6.37 -9.01
N ARG A 113 11.41 6.10 -8.05
CA ARG A 113 12.22 7.04 -7.24
C ARG A 113 12.51 8.42 -7.86
N GLU A 114 12.99 9.34 -7.02
CA GLU A 114 13.41 10.67 -7.46
C GLU A 114 14.30 10.62 -8.72
N GLY A 115 13.99 11.47 -9.71
CA GLY A 115 14.77 11.58 -10.95
C GLY A 115 14.52 10.50 -12.02
N PHE A 116 13.45 9.70 -11.89
CA PHE A 116 13.03 8.77 -12.95
C PHE A 116 11.90 9.32 -13.83
N CYS A 117 11.61 8.57 -14.90
CA CYS A 117 10.66 8.90 -15.95
C CYS A 117 11.09 10.06 -16.85
N HIS A 118 12.36 10.09 -17.25
CA HIS A 118 12.91 11.00 -18.26
C HIS A 118 13.00 10.36 -19.66
N CYS A 119 12.13 9.38 -19.95
CA CYS A 119 12.04 8.84 -21.30
C CYS A 119 11.40 9.87 -22.25
N ASP A 120 11.66 9.74 -23.55
CA ASP A 120 11.12 10.59 -24.61
C ASP A 120 9.60 10.84 -24.51
N ARG A 121 8.83 9.85 -24.03
CA ARG A 121 7.37 10.00 -23.82
C ARG A 121 7.05 10.99 -22.71
N CYS A 122 7.71 10.85 -21.57
CA CYS A 122 7.48 11.70 -20.40
C CYS A 122 7.98 13.12 -20.67
N GLU A 123 9.18 13.27 -21.23
CA GLU A 123 9.75 14.58 -21.61
C GLU A 123 8.82 15.36 -22.55
N ARG A 124 8.25 14.68 -23.57
CA ARG A 124 7.26 15.31 -24.46
C ARG A 124 5.97 15.68 -23.75
N ARG A 125 5.48 14.84 -22.83
CA ARG A 125 4.24 15.10 -22.08
C ARG A 125 4.41 16.25 -21.10
N PHE A 126 5.55 16.30 -20.41
CA PHE A 126 5.90 17.43 -19.54
C PHE A 126 6.00 18.73 -20.34
N ALA A 127 6.74 18.74 -21.46
CA ALA A 127 6.87 19.92 -22.31
C ALA A 127 5.54 20.39 -22.95
N ALA A 128 4.55 19.50 -23.05
CA ALA A 128 3.21 19.82 -23.52
C ALA A 128 2.22 20.17 -22.40
N SER A 129 2.63 20.03 -21.13
CA SER A 129 1.81 20.37 -19.96
C SER A 129 1.92 21.86 -19.62
N ASP A 130 1.02 22.33 -18.76
CA ASP A 130 1.04 23.70 -18.22
C ASP A 130 1.92 23.83 -16.95
N ARG A 131 2.75 22.82 -16.65
CA ARG A 131 3.62 22.80 -15.47
C ARG A 131 5.02 23.28 -15.81
N ASP A 132 5.56 24.13 -14.94
CA ASP A 132 6.95 24.59 -15.00
C ASP A 132 7.90 23.65 -14.23
N ASP A 133 7.36 22.83 -13.31
CA ASP A 133 8.09 21.91 -12.47
C ASP A 133 7.74 20.44 -12.77
N PHE A 134 8.76 19.59 -12.81
CA PHE A 134 8.61 18.19 -13.18
C PHE A 134 7.95 17.36 -12.07
N ALA A 135 8.19 17.68 -10.80
CA ALA A 135 7.55 17.03 -9.67
C ALA A 135 6.04 17.36 -9.63
N ASP A 136 5.66 18.62 -9.89
CA ASP A 136 4.26 19.03 -10.06
C ASP A 136 3.56 18.24 -11.18
N TRP A 137 4.24 18.07 -12.32
CA TRP A 137 3.71 17.26 -13.41
C TRP A 137 3.58 15.78 -13.04
N ARG A 138 4.57 15.20 -12.34
CA ARG A 138 4.47 13.82 -11.83
C ARG A 138 3.29 13.66 -10.88
N ALA A 139 3.09 14.63 -9.98
CA ALA A 139 1.97 14.62 -9.06
C ALA A 139 0.62 14.67 -9.76
N ASP A 140 0.48 15.48 -10.81
CA ASP A 140 -0.72 15.49 -11.65
C ASP A 140 -0.99 14.13 -12.29
N VAL A 141 0.03 13.50 -12.90
CA VAL A 141 -0.12 12.21 -13.59
C VAL A 141 -0.64 11.11 -12.66
N ILE A 142 -0.17 11.08 -11.41
CA ILE A 142 -0.61 10.08 -10.42
C ILE A 142 -1.96 10.45 -9.82
N THR A 143 -2.19 11.72 -9.50
CA THR A 143 -3.49 12.19 -8.96
C THR A 143 -4.61 11.91 -9.97
N GLU A 144 -4.39 12.18 -11.26
CA GLU A 144 -5.34 11.88 -12.33
C GLU A 144 -5.61 10.37 -12.43
N PHE A 145 -4.56 9.54 -12.37
CA PHE A 145 -4.73 8.07 -12.39
C PHE A 145 -5.60 7.58 -11.23
N VAL A 146 -5.37 8.08 -10.02
CA VAL A 146 -6.13 7.68 -8.83
C VAL A 146 -7.56 8.21 -8.90
N ALA A 147 -7.78 9.43 -9.39
CA ALA A 147 -9.12 9.97 -9.61
C ALA A 147 -9.92 9.14 -10.64
N GLU A 148 -9.31 8.78 -11.77
CA GLU A 148 -9.92 7.90 -12.77
C GLU A 148 -10.25 6.51 -12.19
N ALA A 149 -9.36 5.95 -11.37
CA ALA A 149 -9.61 4.68 -10.69
C ALA A 149 -10.78 4.79 -9.69
N ALA A 150 -10.85 5.89 -8.93
CA ALA A 150 -11.93 6.14 -7.98
C ALA A 150 -13.31 6.20 -8.67
N ASP A 151 -13.40 6.77 -9.89
CA ASP A 151 -14.63 6.80 -10.67
C ASP A 151 -15.13 5.39 -11.09
N LEU A 152 -14.26 4.38 -11.10
CA LEU A 152 -14.58 3.00 -11.43
C LEU A 152 -15.00 2.17 -10.20
N ILE A 153 -14.62 2.59 -8.99
CA ILE A 153 -14.75 1.82 -7.76
C ILE A 153 -16.02 2.28 -7.01
N PRO A 154 -17.07 1.45 -6.90
CA PRO A 154 -18.33 1.86 -6.27
C PRO A 154 -18.29 1.79 -4.73
N GLY A 155 -17.35 1.04 -4.16
CA GLY A 155 -17.09 0.93 -2.72
C GLY A 155 -15.91 1.80 -2.31
N ARG A 156 -15.13 1.32 -1.35
CA ARG A 156 -13.96 2.04 -0.83
C ARG A 156 -12.74 1.86 -1.73
N LEU A 157 -12.03 2.95 -1.99
CA LEU A 157 -10.69 2.93 -2.56
C LEU A 157 -9.65 3.04 -1.45
N LEU A 158 -8.84 1.99 -1.28
CA LEU A 158 -7.67 1.98 -0.43
C LEU A 158 -6.40 2.20 -1.28
N LEU A 159 -5.49 3.03 -0.81
CA LEU A 159 -4.24 3.32 -1.52
C LEU A 159 -3.02 3.04 -0.63
N THR A 160 -2.12 2.19 -1.11
CA THR A 160 -0.86 1.96 -0.40
C THR A 160 0.08 3.16 -0.54
N LEU A 161 0.72 3.57 0.55
CA LEU A 161 1.82 4.55 0.56
C LEU A 161 3.13 3.89 0.97
N TYR A 162 4.26 4.41 0.47
CA TYR A 162 5.56 4.09 1.06
C TYR A 162 5.63 4.57 2.51
N PRO A 163 6.40 3.92 3.39
CA PRO A 163 6.49 4.24 4.81
C PRO A 163 7.37 5.46 5.11
N ASP A 164 7.08 6.59 4.46
CA ASP A 164 7.76 7.86 4.65
C ASP A 164 6.75 8.99 4.92
N PRO A 165 6.53 9.38 6.18
CA PRO A 165 5.54 10.39 6.54
C PRO A 165 6.07 11.82 6.43
N TYR A 166 7.34 12.03 6.06
CA TYR A 166 7.91 13.37 6.04
C TYR A 166 7.26 14.22 4.93
N PRO A 167 7.03 15.52 5.18
CA PRO A 167 6.48 16.42 4.18
C PRO A 167 7.26 16.35 2.86
N ASP A 168 6.53 16.34 1.75
CA ASP A 168 7.03 16.34 0.37
C ASP A 168 7.89 15.13 -0.05
N HIS A 169 8.24 14.20 0.85
CA HIS A 169 9.08 13.06 0.49
C HIS A 169 8.40 12.13 -0.52
N LEU A 170 7.14 11.76 -0.30
CA LEU A 170 6.40 10.91 -1.24
C LEU A 170 6.09 11.63 -2.56
N TYR A 171 5.92 12.95 -2.48
CA TYR A 171 5.75 13.83 -3.64
C TYR A 171 6.98 13.80 -4.54
N GLU A 172 8.16 14.10 -3.99
CA GLU A 172 9.43 14.11 -4.72
C GLU A 172 9.83 12.71 -5.22
N ARG A 173 9.63 11.70 -4.37
CA ARG A 173 10.03 10.32 -4.66
C ARG A 173 9.18 9.71 -5.75
N ALA A 174 7.86 9.83 -5.67
CA ALA A 174 6.93 9.00 -6.44
C ALA A 174 5.79 9.80 -7.11
N GLY A 175 5.75 11.13 -6.96
CA GLY A 175 4.63 11.94 -7.44
C GLY A 175 3.36 11.75 -6.61
N LEU A 176 3.48 11.38 -5.33
CA LEU A 176 2.33 11.19 -4.46
C LEU A 176 2.03 12.47 -3.67
N ASP A 177 1.14 13.31 -4.20
CA ASP A 177 0.58 14.45 -3.47
C ASP A 177 -0.54 13.97 -2.54
N ILE A 178 -0.19 13.71 -1.27
CA ILE A 178 -1.10 13.10 -0.30
C ILE A 178 -2.37 13.93 -0.08
N ASP A 179 -2.27 15.26 -0.10
CA ASP A 179 -3.43 16.13 0.17
C ASP A 179 -4.44 16.05 -0.98
N ARG A 180 -3.96 16.00 -2.23
CA ARG A 180 -4.83 15.81 -3.40
C ARG A 180 -5.35 14.38 -3.51
N LEU A 181 -4.52 13.39 -3.20
CA LEU A 181 -4.93 11.99 -3.20
C LEU A 181 -6.02 11.73 -2.15
N ALA A 182 -5.96 12.39 -1.00
CA ALA A 182 -6.97 12.31 0.06
C ALA A 182 -8.38 12.72 -0.39
N GLU A 183 -8.53 13.47 -1.49
CA GLU A 183 -9.84 13.81 -2.06
C GLU A 183 -10.49 12.63 -2.80
N HIS A 184 -9.72 11.60 -3.15
CA HIS A 184 -10.14 10.47 -3.98
C HIS A 184 -10.08 9.11 -3.27
N VAL A 185 -9.40 9.03 -2.12
CA VAL A 185 -9.20 7.76 -1.39
C VAL A 185 -9.94 7.77 -0.07
N ASP A 186 -10.51 6.62 0.29
CA ASP A 186 -11.21 6.44 1.56
C ASP A 186 -10.24 6.13 2.71
N GLU A 187 -9.11 5.50 2.39
CA GLU A 187 -8.14 5.05 3.38
C GLU A 187 -6.75 4.82 2.77
N PHE A 188 -5.71 5.24 3.48
CA PHE A 188 -4.33 4.89 3.13
C PHE A 188 -3.87 3.63 3.86
N VAL A 189 -3.03 2.82 3.22
CA VAL A 189 -2.39 1.66 3.86
C VAL A 189 -0.88 1.84 3.82
N VAL A 190 -0.21 1.68 4.96
CA VAL A 190 1.25 1.85 5.05
C VAL A 190 1.91 0.54 5.47
N PRO A 191 2.64 -0.14 4.58
CA PRO A 191 3.40 -1.34 4.90
C PRO A 191 4.63 -0.98 5.73
N LEU A 192 4.74 -1.56 6.93
CA LEU A 192 5.85 -1.42 7.85
C LEU A 192 6.50 -2.77 8.08
N TYR A 193 7.20 -3.25 7.05
CA TYR A 193 7.80 -4.58 7.06
C TYR A 193 9.16 -4.61 7.77
N ASP A 194 9.22 -5.43 8.81
CA ASP A 194 10.43 -5.78 9.54
C ASP A 194 10.36 -7.28 9.84
N THR A 195 11.45 -8.01 9.64
CA THR A 195 11.52 -9.46 9.87
C THR A 195 11.71 -9.80 11.34
N GLU A 196 12.00 -8.81 12.20
CA GLU A 196 12.33 -9.02 13.60
C GLU A 196 11.44 -8.20 14.55
N TYR A 197 11.09 -6.97 14.20
CA TYR A 197 10.44 -5.98 15.11
C TYR A 197 11.09 -5.86 16.50
N ALA A 198 12.39 -6.16 16.61
CA ALA A 198 13.13 -6.16 17.87
C ALA A 198 13.10 -4.80 18.61
N THR A 199 12.69 -3.72 17.93
CA THR A 199 12.43 -2.44 18.57
C THR A 199 11.29 -1.72 17.86
N THR A 200 10.26 -1.28 18.59
CA THR A 200 9.03 -0.71 18.00
C THR A 200 8.98 0.83 17.97
N TYR A 201 9.99 1.55 18.47
CA TYR A 201 9.98 3.03 18.46
C TYR A 201 9.93 3.61 17.04
N TRP A 202 10.51 2.91 16.05
CA TRP A 202 10.48 3.35 14.66
C TRP A 202 9.06 3.21 14.09
N LEU A 203 8.37 2.12 14.44
CA LEU A 203 6.97 1.88 14.06
C LEU A 203 6.08 2.97 14.64
N GLU A 204 6.23 3.26 15.94
CA GLU A 204 5.54 4.39 16.60
C GLU A 204 5.84 5.71 15.90
N THR A 205 7.12 5.99 15.60
CA THR A 205 7.54 7.26 14.99
C THR A 205 6.93 7.45 13.61
N ILE A 206 6.92 6.41 12.77
CA ILE A 206 6.33 6.45 11.44
C ILE A 206 4.81 6.60 11.52
N ALA A 207 4.15 5.81 12.38
CA ALA A 207 2.70 5.86 12.56
C ALA A 207 2.23 7.25 13.05
N ARG A 208 2.94 7.84 14.03
CA ARG A 208 2.68 9.22 14.49
C ARG A 208 2.93 10.25 13.39
N GLY A 209 3.94 10.03 12.56
CA GLY A 209 4.24 10.86 11.40
C GLY A 209 3.05 10.91 10.45
N PHE A 210 2.54 9.74 10.02
CA PHE A 210 1.37 9.67 9.14
C PHE A 210 0.11 10.25 9.79
N ARG A 211 -0.11 9.95 11.07
CA ARG A 211 -1.20 10.56 11.84
C ARG A 211 -1.19 12.08 11.75
N SER A 212 -0.02 12.69 11.91
CA SER A 212 0.15 14.15 11.81
C SER A 212 0.02 14.64 10.37
N ARG A 213 0.61 13.93 9.40
CA ARG A 213 0.57 14.27 7.98
C ARG A 213 -0.85 14.27 7.41
N LEU A 214 -1.73 13.42 7.96
CA LEU A 214 -3.12 13.27 7.55
C LEU A 214 -4.09 14.09 8.43
N GLY A 215 -3.61 15.16 9.06
CA GLY A 215 -4.45 16.14 9.77
C GLY A 215 -4.83 15.78 11.20
N GLY A 216 -4.28 14.70 11.75
CA GLY A 216 -4.56 14.25 13.10
C GLY A 216 -3.66 14.88 14.17
N ASP A 217 -4.17 15.00 15.40
CA ASP A 217 -3.39 15.44 16.57
C ASP A 217 -2.21 14.53 16.92
N TYR A 218 -1.16 15.11 17.51
CA TYR A 218 -0.05 14.34 18.07
C TYR A 218 -0.47 13.47 19.27
N ASP A 219 -1.45 13.95 20.05
CA ASP A 219 -2.06 13.17 21.14
C ASP A 219 -2.96 12.07 20.54
N VAL A 220 -2.72 10.82 20.93
CA VAL A 220 -3.52 9.67 20.50
C VAL A 220 -4.97 9.77 20.93
N HIS A 221 -5.26 10.54 21.99
CA HIS A 221 -6.62 10.80 22.46
C HIS A 221 -7.23 12.08 21.86
N GLY A 222 -6.48 12.79 21.00
CA GLY A 222 -6.95 13.95 20.24
C GLY A 222 -7.77 13.58 19.00
N ALA A 223 -7.98 14.55 18.11
CA ALA A 223 -8.70 14.34 16.86
C ALA A 223 -7.98 13.33 15.96
N PRO A 224 -8.66 12.29 15.43
CA PRO A 224 -8.05 11.36 14.48
C PRO A 224 -7.70 12.07 13.16
N PRO A 225 -6.90 11.43 12.28
CA PRO A 225 -6.68 11.91 10.91
C PRO A 225 -7.99 12.19 10.15
N GLU A 226 -7.96 13.15 9.23
CA GLU A 226 -9.10 13.47 8.36
C GLU A 226 -9.37 12.31 7.38
N THR A 227 -8.33 11.86 6.69
CA THR A 227 -8.34 10.61 5.93
C THR A 227 -7.70 9.52 6.79
N PRO A 228 -8.39 8.41 7.08
CA PRO A 228 -7.84 7.37 7.92
C PRO A 228 -6.66 6.66 7.24
N PHE A 229 -5.78 6.09 8.04
CA PHE A 229 -4.76 5.18 7.57
C PHE A 229 -4.68 3.93 8.44
N SER A 230 -4.26 2.83 7.82
CA SER A 230 -4.04 1.54 8.44
C SER A 230 -2.61 1.09 8.21
N LEU A 231 -2.10 0.24 9.10
CA LEU A 231 -0.72 -0.27 9.03
C LEU A 231 -0.73 -1.73 8.63
N GLU A 232 0.12 -2.10 7.69
CA GLU A 232 0.33 -3.48 7.30
C GLU A 232 1.66 -3.99 7.84
N LEU A 233 1.61 -5.04 8.66
CA LEU A 233 2.77 -5.66 9.30
C LEU A 233 3.15 -6.95 8.57
N TYR A 234 4.44 -7.11 8.32
CA TYR A 234 4.99 -8.37 7.82
C TYR A 234 4.86 -9.45 8.91
N ALA A 235 4.31 -10.62 8.56
CA ALA A 235 4.09 -11.71 9.50
C ALA A 235 4.96 -12.96 9.25
N VAL A 236 5.72 -13.01 8.16
CA VAL A 236 6.50 -14.20 7.78
C VAL A 236 7.74 -14.33 8.65
N ASP A 237 7.90 -15.49 9.28
CA ASP A 237 9.07 -15.86 10.10
C ASP A 237 9.39 -14.88 11.26
N VAL A 238 8.42 -14.07 11.70
CA VAL A 238 8.53 -13.16 12.84
C VAL A 238 8.18 -13.87 14.14
N ASP A 239 8.92 -13.62 15.23
CA ASP A 239 8.55 -14.12 16.55
C ASP A 239 7.16 -13.60 16.98
N VAL A 240 6.34 -14.49 17.52
CA VAL A 240 4.95 -14.17 17.88
C VAL A 240 4.87 -13.05 18.93
N ASP A 241 5.78 -13.02 19.90
CA ASP A 241 5.78 -11.99 20.95
C ASP A 241 6.18 -10.62 20.39
N ASP A 242 7.15 -10.58 19.46
CA ASP A 242 7.54 -9.36 18.77
C ASP A 242 6.43 -8.84 17.83
N LEU A 243 5.75 -9.74 17.10
CA LEU A 243 4.60 -9.39 16.26
C LEU A 243 3.41 -8.87 17.09
N ILE A 244 3.14 -9.46 18.26
CA ILE A 244 2.12 -8.94 19.19
C ILE A 244 2.48 -7.52 19.62
N HIS A 245 3.74 -7.27 19.99
CA HIS A 245 4.16 -5.95 20.42
C HIS A 245 4.07 -4.92 19.29
N ALA A 246 4.48 -5.28 18.07
CA ALA A 246 4.31 -4.43 16.89
C ALA A 246 2.83 -4.12 16.61
N THR A 247 1.96 -5.12 16.76
CA THR A 247 0.50 -4.97 16.61
C THR A 247 -0.07 -3.97 17.61
N GLU A 248 0.30 -4.06 18.90
CA GLU A 248 -0.17 -3.12 19.93
C GLU A 248 0.21 -1.67 19.63
N VAL A 249 1.43 -1.46 19.13
CA VAL A 249 1.88 -0.12 18.71
C VAL A 249 1.07 0.34 17.51
N ALA A 250 0.89 -0.50 16.48
CA ALA A 250 0.13 -0.15 15.30
C ALA A 250 -1.33 0.23 15.61
N GLU A 251 -2.02 -0.57 16.43
CA GLU A 251 -3.40 -0.32 16.88
C GLU A 251 -3.57 0.98 17.67
N THR A 252 -2.51 1.46 18.31
CA THR A 252 -2.56 2.68 19.11
C THR A 252 -2.66 3.93 18.22
N TYR A 253 -2.12 3.87 16.99
CA TYR A 253 -1.95 5.04 16.13
C TYR A 253 -2.75 5.01 14.82
N ALA A 254 -3.09 3.81 14.34
CA ALA A 254 -3.76 3.59 13.06
C ALA A 254 -5.21 3.13 13.25
N LYS A 255 -6.02 3.24 12.19
CA LYS A 255 -7.41 2.79 12.20
C LYS A 255 -7.49 1.28 12.35
N ASP A 256 -6.82 0.55 11.46
CA ASP A 256 -6.79 -0.91 11.43
C ASP A 256 -5.36 -1.45 11.25
N VAL A 257 -5.16 -2.73 11.56
CA VAL A 257 -3.89 -3.43 11.40
C VAL A 257 -4.07 -4.64 10.49
N PHE A 258 -3.28 -4.69 9.44
CA PHE A 258 -3.28 -5.78 8.46
C PHE A 258 -2.00 -6.59 8.58
N PHE A 259 -2.06 -7.88 8.24
CA PHE A 259 -0.92 -8.79 8.31
C PHE A 259 -0.60 -9.37 6.93
N GLY A 260 0.61 -9.12 6.46
CA GLY A 260 1.08 -9.60 5.17
C GLY A 260 1.67 -11.01 5.23
N TYR A 261 1.28 -11.83 4.26
CA TYR A 261 1.99 -13.01 3.74
C TYR A 261 2.11 -14.27 4.62
N ASP A 262 1.87 -14.20 5.94
CA ASP A 262 1.72 -15.41 6.79
C ASP A 262 0.49 -15.31 7.69
N ALA A 263 -0.65 -15.76 7.15
CA ALA A 263 -1.93 -15.76 7.85
C ALA A 263 -1.91 -16.62 9.13
N ASN A 264 -1.15 -17.71 9.16
CA ASN A 264 -1.11 -18.60 10.31
C ASN A 264 -0.34 -17.99 11.49
N ASN A 265 0.82 -17.38 11.21
CA ASN A 265 1.60 -16.71 12.25
C ASN A 265 0.85 -15.49 12.81
N ALA A 266 0.24 -14.69 11.92
CA ALA A 266 -0.61 -13.56 12.31
C ALA A 266 -1.82 -14.00 13.15
N ALA A 267 -2.51 -15.07 12.75
CA ALA A 267 -3.63 -15.62 13.52
C ALA A 267 -3.18 -16.11 14.91
N ALA A 268 -1.98 -16.70 15.02
CA ALA A 268 -1.41 -17.10 16.31
C ALA A 268 -1.14 -15.89 17.21
N ALA A 269 -0.55 -14.81 16.67
CA ALA A 269 -0.30 -13.57 17.39
C ALA A 269 -1.60 -12.92 17.90
N VAL A 270 -2.60 -12.75 17.02
CA VAL A 270 -3.90 -12.17 17.40
C VAL A 270 -4.60 -12.99 18.48
N ARG A 271 -4.62 -14.32 18.35
CA ARG A 271 -5.25 -15.22 19.34
C ARG A 271 -4.54 -15.18 20.69
N ARG A 272 -3.21 -15.16 20.70
CA ARG A 272 -2.41 -15.09 21.93
C ARG A 272 -2.59 -13.74 22.63
N LYS A 273 -2.51 -12.63 21.90
CA LYS A 273 -2.84 -11.29 22.41
C LYS A 273 -4.23 -11.22 23.02
N ALA A 274 -5.23 -11.79 22.35
CA ALA A 274 -6.60 -11.85 22.87
C ALA A 274 -6.70 -12.71 24.14
N ALA A 275 -5.95 -13.81 24.24
CA ALA A 275 -5.91 -14.64 25.44
C ALA A 275 -5.26 -13.93 26.64
N ASP A 276 -4.14 -13.23 26.41
CA ASP A 276 -3.40 -12.52 27.46
C ASP A 276 -4.17 -11.30 28.00
N SER A 277 -5.07 -10.72 27.20
CA SER A 277 -5.95 -9.62 27.62
C SER A 277 -7.12 -10.04 28.54
N ARG A 278 -7.41 -11.35 28.65
CA ARG A 278 -8.49 -11.86 29.51
C ARG A 278 -7.94 -12.07 30.92
N ASP A 279 -8.32 -11.20 31.86
CA ASP A 279 -8.07 -11.40 33.30
C ASP A 279 -8.50 -12.82 33.70
N GLY A 280 -7.56 -13.59 34.25
CA GLY A 280 -7.83 -14.97 34.66
C GLY A 280 -8.97 -15.03 35.68
N GLU A 281 -10.04 -15.75 35.35
CA GLU A 281 -11.10 -16.04 36.32
C GLU A 281 -10.50 -16.84 37.49
N VAL A 282 -10.39 -16.19 38.65
CA VAL A 282 -9.95 -16.85 39.88
C VAL A 282 -11.09 -17.76 40.35
N HIS A 283 -11.06 -19.03 39.94
CA HIS A 283 -11.93 -20.04 40.53
C HIS A 283 -11.49 -20.32 41.97
N ARG A 284 -12.27 -19.84 42.94
CA ARG A 284 -12.13 -20.26 44.34
C ARG A 284 -12.91 -21.58 44.53
N PRO A 285 -12.34 -22.60 45.20
CA PRO A 285 -13.09 -23.79 45.58
C PRO A 285 -14.17 -23.44 46.60
N ASP A 286 -15.37 -24.01 46.43
CA ASP A 286 -16.46 -23.98 47.41
C ASP A 286 -16.13 -24.80 48.68
#